data_AF-A0A0B7B962-F1
#
_entry.id   AF-A0A0B7B962-F1
#
_cell.length_a   1.000
_cell.length_b   1.000
_cell.length_c   1.000
_cell.angle_alpha   90.00
_cell.angle_beta   90.00
_cell.angle_gamma   90.00
#
_symmetry.space_group_name_H-M   'P 1'
#
loop_
_entity.id
_entity.type
_entity.pdbx_description
1 polymer ?
#
loop_
_entity_poly.entity_id
_entity_poly.type
_entity_poly.pdbx_seq_one_letter_code
_entity_poly.pdbx_strand_id
1 'polypeptide(L)'
;MVWGSTNKIGCYITHCGYLTYVGPNYWYFVCMYTPKGNWVGEKPYEKVCTTPCLEGQTEDNGLCVGEATAAKAEEEAATAC
;
A
#
# COMPACT_ATOMS: atom_id res chain seq x y z
N MET A 1 6.62 1.97 -2.32
CA MET A 1 5.26 2.54 -2.26
C MET A 1 4.88 2.67 -0.80
N VAL A 2 4.29 3.79 -0.38
CA VAL A 2 4.20 4.17 1.06
C VAL A 2 2.77 4.49 1.50
N TRP A 3 1.77 3.87 0.89
CA TRP A 3 0.38 4.09 1.28
C TRP A 3 0.02 3.18 2.46
N GLY A 4 -0.15 3.74 3.65
CA GLY A 4 -0.25 3.01 4.92
C GLY A 4 -1.40 2.01 4.99
N SER A 5 -2.50 2.27 4.27
CA SER A 5 -3.62 1.33 4.19
C SER A 5 -3.48 0.27 3.09
N THR A 6 -2.51 0.38 2.17
CA THR A 6 -2.26 -0.61 1.12
C THR A 6 -1.41 -1.75 1.67
N ASN A 7 -1.97 -2.97 1.69
CA ASN A 7 -1.30 -4.15 2.26
C ASN A 7 -1.18 -5.35 1.30
N LYS A 8 -1.69 -5.24 0.08
CA LYS A 8 -1.59 -6.27 -0.96
C LYS A 8 -1.02 -5.69 -2.24
N ILE A 9 -0.12 -6.43 -2.86
CA ILE A 9 0.49 -6.10 -4.15
C ILE A 9 0.53 -7.34 -5.04
N GLY A 10 0.20 -7.16 -6.32
CA GLY A 10 0.41 -8.17 -7.35
C GLY A 10 1.08 -7.52 -8.56
N CYS A 11 2.19 -8.09 -9.03
CA CYS A 11 2.94 -7.54 -10.15
C CYS A 11 3.04 -8.53 -11.31
N TYR A 12 3.14 -7.99 -12.53
CA TYR A 12 3.32 -8.74 -13.76
C TYR A 12 4.28 -7.99 -14.69
N ILE A 13 5.06 -8.74 -15.46
CA ILE A 13 5.98 -8.20 -16.45
C ILE A 13 5.84 -8.95 -17.77
N THR A 14 5.88 -8.23 -18.88
CA THR A 14 5.86 -8.83 -20.22
C THR A 14 6.75 -8.04 -21.18
N HIS A 15 7.36 -8.76 -22.13
CA HIS A 15 8.02 -8.11 -23.26
C HIS A 15 6.97 -7.71 -24.30
N CYS A 16 7.05 -6.48 -24.78
CA CYS A 16 6.19 -5.92 -25.81
C CYS A 16 7.02 -5.64 -27.06
N GLY A 17 6.73 -6.35 -28.15
CA GLY A 17 7.39 -6.10 -29.45
C GLY A 17 7.19 -4.66 -29.92
N TYR A 18 6.04 -4.08 -29.62
CA TYR A 18 5.77 -2.65 -29.77
C TYR A 18 4.82 -2.18 -28.66
N LEU A 19 5.18 -1.12 -27.95
CA LEU A 19 4.37 -0.50 -26.90
C LEU A 19 3.85 0.85 -27.39
N THR A 20 2.53 1.00 -27.49
CA THR A 20 1.87 2.23 -27.96
C THR A 20 2.35 3.43 -27.15
N TYR A 21 2.67 4.54 -27.85
CA TYR A 21 3.24 5.78 -27.29
C TYR A 21 4.69 5.68 -26.76
N VAL A 22 5.34 4.51 -26.82
CA VAL A 22 6.74 4.33 -26.37
C VAL A 22 7.65 3.91 -27.52
N GLY A 23 7.39 2.77 -28.18
CA GLY A 23 8.21 2.27 -29.29
C GLY A 23 8.45 0.76 -29.29
N PRO A 24 9.38 0.25 -30.12
CA PRO A 24 9.67 -1.18 -30.24
C PRO A 24 10.58 -1.72 -29.12
N ASN A 25 10.45 -3.01 -28.82
CA ASN A 25 11.33 -3.77 -27.90
C ASN A 25 11.39 -3.22 -26.45
N TYR A 26 10.23 -3.06 -25.82
CA TYR A 26 10.12 -2.60 -24.43
C TYR A 26 9.60 -3.67 -23.49
N TRP A 27 10.03 -3.61 -22.24
CA TRP A 27 9.43 -4.38 -21.16
C TRP A 27 8.36 -3.54 -20.47
N TYR A 28 7.16 -4.11 -20.37
CA TYR A 28 6.04 -3.50 -19.69
C TYR A 28 5.85 -4.16 -18.32
N PHE A 29 6.04 -3.37 -17.26
CA PHE A 29 5.95 -3.80 -15.86
C PHE A 29 4.77 -3.10 -15.18
N VAL A 30 3.89 -3.89 -14.56
CA VAL A 30 2.68 -3.39 -13.90
C VAL A 30 2.59 -4.00 -12.51
N CYS A 31 2.25 -3.16 -11.52
CA CYS A 31 1.86 -3.61 -10.19
C CYS A 31 0.50 -3.04 -9.83
N MET A 32 -0.38 -3.90 -9.35
CA MET A 32 -1.67 -3.54 -8.76
C MET A 32 -1.55 -3.54 -7.25
N TYR A 33 -2.19 -2.57 -6.61
CA TYR A 33 -2.12 -2.32 -5.16
C TYR A 33 -3.53 -2.35 -4.57
N THR A 34 -3.72 -3.03 -3.45
CA THR A 34 -5.03 -3.14 -2.77
C THR A 34 -4.86 -3.06 -1.26
N PRO A 35 -5.71 -2.31 -0.54
CA PRO A 35 -6.61 -1.26 -1.04
C PRO A 35 -5.89 -0.20 -1.89
N LYS A 36 -6.63 0.45 -2.80
CA LYS A 36 -6.11 1.57 -3.61
C LYS A 36 -5.70 2.72 -2.68
N GLY A 37 -4.56 3.33 -2.98
CA GLY A 37 -4.12 4.58 -2.38
C GLY A 37 -4.23 5.80 -3.29
N ASN A 38 -3.44 6.82 -3.00
CA ASN A 38 -3.37 8.09 -3.73
C ASN A 38 -4.73 8.80 -3.84
N TRP A 39 -5.49 8.80 -2.75
CA TRP A 39 -6.73 9.56 -2.66
C TRP A 39 -6.44 11.06 -2.56
N VAL A 40 -7.17 11.86 -3.32
CA VAL A 40 -7.00 13.32 -3.34
C VAL A 40 -7.41 13.87 -1.98
N GLY A 41 -6.50 14.60 -1.33
CA GLY A 41 -6.72 15.18 -0.01
C GLY A 41 -6.33 14.28 1.17
N GLU A 42 -5.90 13.04 0.92
CA GLU A 42 -5.39 12.13 1.96
C GLU A 42 -3.86 12.12 1.98
N LYS A 43 -3.28 11.95 3.18
CA LYS A 43 -1.86 11.70 3.32
C LYS A 43 -1.56 10.22 3.02
N PRO A 44 -0.38 9.89 2.47
CA PRO A 44 0.00 8.49 2.26
C PRO A 44 0.04 7.65 3.53
N TYR A 45 0.40 8.23 4.66
CA TYR A 45 0.38 7.61 5.98
C TYR A 45 0.34 8.70 7.05
N GLU A 46 -0.09 8.35 8.25
CA GLU A 46 -0.03 9.24 9.41
C GLU A 46 1.24 9.00 10.22
N LYS A 47 1.79 10.08 10.79
CA LYS A 47 2.90 10.00 11.74
C LYS A 47 2.31 9.94 13.14
N VAL A 48 2.62 8.87 13.84
CA VAL A 48 2.01 8.55 15.13
C VAL A 48 3.10 8.28 16.15
N CYS A 49 2.84 8.65 17.41
CA CYS A 49 3.80 8.47 18.52
C CYS A 49 3.67 7.06 19.13
N THR A 50 2.64 6.32 18.74
CA THR A 50 2.30 4.97 19.17
C THR A 50 2.21 4.06 17.94
N THR A 51 2.08 2.75 18.13
CA THR A 51 2.00 1.83 16.98
C THR A 51 0.72 2.09 16.17
N PRO A 52 0.80 2.23 14.82
CA PRO A 52 -0.37 2.36 13.96
C PRO A 52 -1.04 1.02 13.63
N CYS A 53 -0.55 -0.09 14.20
CA CYS A 53 -0.98 -1.43 13.84
C CYS A 53 -2.34 -1.79 14.43
N LEU A 54 -3.17 -2.45 13.61
CA LEU A 54 -4.50 -2.86 14.01
C LEU A 54 -4.44 -4.02 15.01
N GLU A 55 -5.53 -4.23 15.74
CA GLU A 55 -5.66 -5.39 16.63
C GLU A 55 -5.43 -6.70 15.86
N GLY A 56 -4.63 -7.60 16.46
CA GLY A 56 -4.17 -8.85 15.82
C GLY A 56 -2.90 -8.70 14.98
N GLN A 57 -2.42 -7.47 14.75
CA GLN A 57 -1.14 -7.23 14.09
C GLN A 57 0.00 -7.02 15.09
N THR A 58 1.22 -7.21 14.62
CA THR A 58 2.45 -6.89 15.35
C THR A 58 3.30 -5.95 14.52
N GLU A 59 4.18 -5.20 15.17
CA GLU A 59 5.12 -4.34 14.48
C GLU A 59 6.41 -5.11 14.17
N ASP A 60 6.84 -5.06 12.91
CA ASP A 60 8.11 -5.60 12.43
C ASP A 60 8.80 -4.55 11.56
N ASN A 61 9.94 -4.04 12.04
CA ASN A 61 10.75 -3.03 11.35
C ASN A 61 9.96 -1.79 10.86
N GLY A 62 9.02 -1.31 11.68
CA GLY A 62 8.18 -0.16 11.36
C GLY A 62 7.00 -0.46 10.41
N LEU A 63 6.68 -1.73 10.17
CA LEU A 63 5.52 -2.18 9.40
C LEU A 63 4.60 -3.03 10.26
N CYS A 64 3.30 -2.95 9.98
CA CYS A 64 2.29 -3.79 10.62
C CYS A 64 2.16 -5.11 9.87
N VAL A 65 2.42 -6.21 10.56
CA VAL A 65 2.38 -7.58 10.03
C VAL A 65 1.32 -8.42 10.74
N GLY A 66 0.69 -9.32 9.98
CA GLY A 66 -0.45 -10.12 10.44
C GLY A 66 -1.78 -9.64 9.87
N GLU A 67 -2.82 -10.46 10.02
CA GLU A 67 -4.18 -10.10 9.63
C GLU A 67 -4.84 -9.30 10.76
N ALA A 68 -5.36 -8.13 10.40
CA ALA A 68 -6.17 -7.35 11.32
C ALA A 68 -7.45 -8.10 11.64
N THR A 69 -7.81 -8.22 12.91
CA THR A 69 -9.13 -8.74 13.30
C THR A 69 -10.20 -7.73 12.89
N ALA A 70 -11.29 -8.21 12.27
CA ALA A 70 -12.31 -7.41 11.58
C ALA A 70 -13.03 -6.34 12.42
N ALA A 71 -12.76 -6.22 13.72
CA ALA A 71 -13.48 -5.35 14.65
C ALA A 71 -13.03 -3.88 14.65
N LYS A 72 -11.91 -3.49 14.02
CA LYS A 72 -11.41 -2.11 14.16
C LYS A 72 -10.60 -1.54 12.99
N ALA A 73 -10.88 -1.94 11.75
CA ALA A 73 -10.19 -1.37 10.59
C ALA A 73 -10.66 0.06 10.22
N GLU A 74 -11.76 0.56 10.80
CA GLU A 74 -12.37 1.85 10.40
C GLU A 74 -12.37 2.95 11.47
N GLU A 75 -11.94 2.69 12.71
CA GLU A 75 -12.03 3.70 13.79
C GLU A 75 -10.85 3.66 14.77
N GLU A 76 -9.65 3.94 14.30
CA GLU A 76 -8.57 4.37 15.20
C GLU A 76 -7.84 5.57 14.60
N ALA A 77 -8.36 6.75 14.91
CA ALA A 77 -7.63 7.99 14.78
C ALA A 77 -6.46 7.96 15.77
N ALA A 78 -5.31 7.47 15.31
CA ALA A 78 -4.06 7.60 16.03
C ALA A 78 -3.77 9.09 16.23
N THR A 79 -3.56 9.50 17.48
CA THR A 79 -3.23 10.88 17.82
C THR A 79 -1.90 11.24 17.14
N ALA A 80 -1.94 12.25 16.28
CA ALA A 80 -0.77 12.69 15.53
C ALA A 80 0.34 13.19 16.48
N CYS A 81 1.59 12.83 16.15
CA CYS A 81 2.69 13.76 16.38
C CYS A 81 2.77 14.70 15.16
#